data_AF-A0A946AJI0-F1
#
_entry.id   AF-A0A946AJI0-F1
#
_cell.length_a   1.000
_cell.length_b   1.000
_cell.length_c   1.000
_cell.angle_alpha   90.00
_cell.angle_beta   90.00
_cell.angle_gamma   90.00
#
_symmetry.space_group_name_H-M   'P 1'
#
loop_
_entity.id
_entity.type
_entity.pdbx_description
1 polymer ?
#
loop_
_entity_poly.entity_id
_entity_poly.type
_entity_poly.pdbx_seq_one_letter_code
_entity_poly.pdbx_strand_id
1 'polypeptide(L)'
;MFWAGGCASCHAQVDADGDEQLLLSGGLEMPTPFGMFIVPNISSDADFGIGAWTDLNFVNAMARGLSPDNKHYYPAFPYTNYQHMTLKDLLDLKAFLDTLPSSSNNAADHQLALPYSIRRGLGLWKRKYLKREIPALNVPSTPELERGRYLVRGPAHCGACHTPRDAFGGVLADRFLAGADSLEIEPGADTDSASRIPNITPHDDGISSWSQSDIAYSLESGFDPDFDSFGGSMVHVQENMAMLPAEDRAAIAAYLKSIPAIPSNQN
;
A
#
# COMPACT_ATOMS: atom_id res chain seq x y z
N MET A 1 6.48 -9.81 7.11
CA MET A 1 6.78 -8.56 6.36
C MET A 1 6.35 -8.67 4.90
N PHE A 2 6.64 -9.77 4.19
CA PHE A 2 6.12 -10.00 2.83
C PHE A 2 4.60 -9.77 2.72
N TRP A 3 3.80 -10.48 3.52
CA TRP A 3 2.35 -10.29 3.57
C TRP A 3 1.96 -8.89 4.03
N ALA A 4 2.57 -8.40 5.12
CA ALA A 4 2.32 -7.03 5.58
C ALA A 4 2.59 -5.97 4.52
N GLY A 5 3.57 -6.19 3.64
CA GLY A 5 3.95 -5.28 2.55
C GLY A 5 3.07 -5.39 1.30
N GLY A 6 2.17 -6.37 1.23
CA GLY A 6 1.25 -6.55 0.11
C GLY A 6 1.91 -6.88 -1.24
N CYS A 7 3.12 -7.46 -1.23
CA CYS A 7 3.89 -7.68 -2.47
C CYS A 7 3.10 -8.50 -3.50
N ALA A 8 2.44 -9.57 -3.05
CA ALA A 8 1.65 -10.45 -3.91
C ALA A 8 0.39 -9.77 -4.48
N SER A 9 -0.21 -8.79 -3.79
CA SER A 9 -1.45 -8.13 -4.22
C SER A 9 -1.35 -7.43 -5.57
N CYS A 10 -0.15 -7.03 -5.97
CA CYS A 10 0.06 -6.40 -7.27
C CYS A 10 0.98 -7.21 -8.17
N HIS A 11 2.00 -7.87 -7.61
CA HIS A 11 3.04 -8.50 -8.40
C HIS A 11 2.77 -9.97 -8.71
N ALA A 12 1.84 -10.64 -8.02
CA ALA A 12 1.40 -11.95 -8.45
C ALA A 12 0.81 -11.88 -9.86
N GLN A 13 0.81 -13.01 -10.57
CA GLN A 13 0.08 -13.10 -11.82
C GLN A 13 -1.42 -12.90 -11.57
N VAL A 14 -2.12 -12.29 -12.53
CA VAL A 14 -3.58 -12.19 -12.47
C VAL A 14 -4.17 -13.60 -12.32
N ASP A 15 -5.15 -13.73 -11.43
CA ASP A 15 -5.81 -14.99 -11.04
C ASP A 15 -4.91 -16.04 -10.34
N ALA A 16 -3.70 -15.68 -9.91
CA ALA A 16 -2.84 -16.58 -9.14
C ALA A 16 -3.40 -16.85 -7.74
N ASP A 17 -3.42 -18.12 -7.35
CA ASP A 17 -3.84 -18.57 -6.02
C ASP A 17 -2.73 -19.37 -5.31
N GLY A 18 -2.86 -19.50 -3.99
CA GLY A 18 -1.93 -20.26 -3.16
C GLY A 18 -0.45 -19.90 -3.40
N ASP A 19 0.37 -20.92 -3.69
CA ASP A 19 1.80 -20.75 -3.89
C ASP A 19 2.15 -20.04 -5.22
N GLU A 20 1.23 -19.98 -6.20
CA GLU A 20 1.46 -19.27 -7.47
C GLU A 20 1.64 -17.76 -7.25
N GLN A 21 1.04 -17.23 -6.18
CA GLN A 21 1.20 -15.83 -5.78
C GLN A 21 2.66 -15.46 -5.45
N LEU A 22 3.50 -16.46 -5.11
CA LEU A 22 4.90 -16.27 -4.78
C LEU A 22 5.81 -16.14 -6.03
N LEU A 23 5.29 -16.35 -7.25
CA LEU A 23 6.06 -16.18 -8.48
C LEU A 23 6.40 -14.71 -8.76
N LEU A 24 5.52 -13.78 -8.38
CA LEU A 24 5.69 -12.33 -8.49
C LEU A 24 6.11 -11.83 -9.90
N SER A 25 5.53 -12.43 -10.94
CA SER A 25 5.86 -12.19 -12.35
C SER A 25 5.40 -10.83 -12.87
N GLY A 26 4.55 -10.10 -12.13
CA GLY A 26 3.97 -8.82 -12.54
C GLY A 26 3.06 -8.94 -13.76
N GLY A 27 2.82 -7.80 -14.43
CA GLY A 27 1.96 -7.71 -15.60
C GLY A 27 0.52 -7.29 -15.32
N LEU A 28 0.14 -7.09 -14.05
CA LEU A 28 -1.15 -6.50 -13.71
C LEU A 28 -1.28 -5.10 -14.34
N GLU A 29 -2.35 -4.89 -15.10
CA GLU A 29 -2.71 -3.60 -15.69
C GLU A 29 -3.67 -2.87 -14.76
N MET A 30 -3.27 -1.68 -14.30
CA MET A 30 -4.04 -0.83 -13.39
C MET A 30 -4.43 0.46 -14.11
N PRO A 31 -5.67 0.54 -14.64
CA PRO A 31 -6.18 1.77 -15.24
C PRO A 31 -6.42 2.84 -14.18
N THR A 32 -5.92 4.05 -14.46
CA THR A 32 -6.10 5.23 -13.60
C THR A 32 -6.43 6.45 -14.44
N PRO A 33 -6.89 7.57 -13.83
CA PRO A 33 -7.04 8.85 -14.53
C PRO A 33 -5.73 9.38 -15.17
N PHE A 34 -4.57 8.83 -14.79
CA PHE A 34 -3.26 9.23 -15.29
C PHE A 34 -2.76 8.38 -16.47
N GLY A 35 -3.51 7.34 -16.84
CA GLY A 35 -3.16 6.32 -17.82
C GLY A 35 -3.01 4.93 -17.19
N MET A 36 -2.40 4.01 -17.92
CA MET A 36 -2.22 2.62 -17.50
C MET A 36 -0.91 2.43 -16.75
N PHE A 37 -0.99 2.06 -15.48
CA PHE A 37 0.17 1.51 -14.77
C PHE A 37 0.25 0.01 -15.04
N ILE A 38 1.45 -0.47 -15.33
CA ILE A 38 1.73 -1.90 -15.52
C ILE A 38 2.69 -2.32 -14.42
N VAL A 39 2.28 -3.28 -13.59
CA VAL A 39 3.07 -3.72 -12.44
C VAL A 39 4.29 -4.50 -12.92
N PRO A 40 5.52 -4.17 -12.49
CA PRO A 40 6.72 -4.85 -12.95
C PRO A 40 6.87 -6.25 -12.34
N ASN A 41 7.64 -7.10 -13.00
CA ASN A 41 8.13 -8.36 -12.44
C ASN A 41 9.13 -8.06 -11.30
N ILE A 42 8.93 -8.65 -10.12
CA ILE A 42 9.84 -8.55 -8.97
C ILE A 42 10.33 -9.91 -8.47
N SER A 43 10.22 -10.94 -9.30
CA SER A 43 10.78 -12.27 -9.02
C SER A 43 12.31 -12.23 -8.91
N SER A 44 12.90 -13.35 -8.49
CA SER A 44 14.35 -13.53 -8.37
C SER A 44 15.09 -13.65 -9.72
N ASP A 45 14.41 -13.45 -10.84
CA ASP A 45 15.03 -13.42 -12.17
C ASP A 45 16.03 -12.25 -12.30
N ALA A 46 17.19 -12.52 -12.91
CA ALA A 46 18.30 -11.57 -12.98
C ALA A 46 18.13 -10.51 -14.08
N ASP A 47 17.40 -10.82 -15.15
CA ASP A 47 17.28 -9.97 -16.33
C ASP A 47 15.96 -9.18 -16.34
N PHE A 48 14.86 -9.81 -15.92
CA PHE A 48 13.51 -9.26 -15.95
C PHE A 48 12.94 -8.94 -14.56
N GLY A 49 13.49 -9.55 -13.51
CA GLY A 49 13.10 -9.34 -12.11
C GLY A 49 14.06 -8.45 -11.34
N ILE A 50 14.18 -8.71 -10.03
CA ILE A 50 15.11 -8.01 -9.13
C ILE A 50 16.29 -8.87 -8.66
N GLY A 51 16.52 -10.04 -9.28
CA GLY A 51 17.56 -10.99 -8.87
C GLY A 51 18.98 -10.41 -8.93
N ALA A 52 19.25 -9.49 -9.86
CA ALA A 52 20.53 -8.81 -9.97
C ALA A 52 20.67 -7.58 -9.05
N TRP A 53 19.62 -7.22 -8.29
CA TRP A 53 19.66 -6.05 -7.43
C TRP A 53 20.45 -6.31 -6.16
N THR A 54 21.35 -5.38 -5.84
CA THR A 54 21.97 -5.32 -4.51
C THR A 54 20.92 -4.95 -3.45
N ASP A 55 21.21 -5.25 -2.18
CA ASP A 55 20.43 -4.79 -1.04
C ASP A 55 20.21 -3.27 -1.06
N LEU A 56 21.25 -2.51 -1.44
CA LEU A 56 21.15 -1.06 -1.53
C LEU A 56 20.17 -0.61 -2.62
N ASN A 57 20.13 -1.31 -3.76
CA ASN A 57 19.16 -1.03 -4.82
C ASN A 57 17.74 -1.26 -4.30
N PHE A 58 17.49 -2.39 -3.64
CA PHE A 58 16.19 -2.71 -3.05
C PHE A 58 15.76 -1.68 -1.99
N VAL A 59 16.65 -1.34 -1.06
CA VAL A 59 16.37 -0.35 -0.01
C VAL A 59 16.12 1.03 -0.62
N ASN A 60 16.86 1.45 -1.65
CA ASN A 60 16.61 2.72 -2.34
C ASN A 60 15.28 2.72 -3.09
N ALA A 61 14.87 1.61 -3.69
CA ALA A 61 13.56 1.48 -4.30
C ALA A 61 12.46 1.64 -3.25
N MET A 62 12.51 0.83 -2.18
CA MET A 62 11.48 0.82 -1.13
C MET A 62 11.42 2.15 -0.35
N ALA A 63 12.56 2.69 0.08
CA ALA A 63 12.56 3.87 0.97
C ALA A 63 12.62 5.22 0.23
N ARG A 64 13.05 5.24 -1.04
CA ARG A 64 13.25 6.48 -1.79
C ARG A 64 12.56 6.49 -3.14
N GLY A 65 11.99 5.38 -3.58
CA GLY A 65 11.40 5.22 -4.90
C GLY A 65 12.41 5.40 -6.02
N LEU A 66 13.66 4.97 -5.83
CA LEU A 66 14.71 5.09 -6.85
C LEU A 66 15.05 3.72 -7.43
N SER A 67 15.13 3.65 -8.75
CA SER A 67 15.65 2.48 -9.45
C SER A 67 17.18 2.36 -9.29
N PRO A 68 17.77 1.21 -9.65
CA PRO A 68 19.23 1.04 -9.65
C PRO A 68 20.00 2.11 -10.46
N ASP A 69 19.37 2.65 -11.51
CA ASP A 69 19.91 3.72 -12.37
C ASP A 69 19.46 5.14 -11.94
N ASN A 70 18.98 5.30 -10.71
CA ASN A 70 18.54 6.57 -10.10
C ASN A 70 17.34 7.26 -10.77
N LYS A 71 16.54 6.54 -11.55
CA LYS A 71 15.25 7.04 -12.05
C LYS A 71 14.23 7.06 -10.92
N HIS A 72 13.35 8.06 -10.95
CA HIS A 72 12.23 8.14 -10.01
C HIS A 72 11.11 7.18 -10.42
N TYR A 73 10.69 6.31 -9.50
CA TYR A 73 9.44 5.57 -9.58
C TYR A 73 8.24 6.49 -9.33
N TYR A 74 7.13 6.17 -10.00
CA TYR A 74 5.83 6.79 -9.75
C TYR A 74 5.30 6.39 -8.37
N PRO A 75 4.57 7.28 -7.67
CA PRO A 75 4.07 7.01 -6.32
C PRO A 75 2.95 5.97 -6.25
N ALA A 76 2.56 5.36 -7.38
CA ALA A 76 1.80 4.10 -7.40
C ALA A 76 2.57 2.96 -6.71
N PHE A 77 3.90 2.99 -6.75
CA PHE A 77 4.73 2.20 -5.85
C PHE A 77 4.78 2.90 -4.47
N PRO A 78 4.27 2.30 -3.37
CA PRO A 78 4.02 3.02 -2.12
C PRO A 78 5.29 3.25 -1.28
N TYR A 79 6.37 3.70 -1.91
CA TYR A 79 7.63 4.06 -1.24
C TYR A 79 7.47 5.20 -0.22
N THR A 80 6.40 6.00 -0.31
CA THR A 80 6.05 7.00 0.72
C THR A 80 5.60 6.37 2.04
N ASN A 81 5.25 5.08 2.03
CA ASN A 81 4.90 4.32 3.22
C ASN A 81 6.09 3.44 3.61
N TYR A 82 6.65 2.68 2.67
CA TYR A 82 7.77 1.78 2.94
C TYR A 82 9.03 2.49 3.48
N GLN A 83 9.21 3.79 3.26
CA GLN A 83 10.28 4.56 3.92
C GLN A 83 10.24 4.52 5.46
N HIS A 84 9.10 4.16 6.06
CA HIS A 84 8.95 3.99 7.51
C HIS A 84 9.32 2.58 7.99
N MET A 85 9.61 1.66 7.07
CA MET A 85 10.11 0.32 7.41
C MET A 85 11.52 0.41 8.00
N THR A 86 11.82 -0.50 8.93
CA THR A 86 13.19 -0.60 9.44
C THR A 86 14.12 -1.13 8.35
N LEU A 87 15.39 -0.72 8.38
CA LEU A 87 16.38 -1.28 7.44
C LEU A 87 16.45 -2.82 7.57
N LYS A 88 16.35 -3.35 8.79
CA LYS A 88 16.33 -4.79 9.02
C LYS A 88 15.17 -5.47 8.29
N ASP A 89 13.95 -4.95 8.43
CA ASP A 89 12.78 -5.55 7.77
C ASP A 89 12.86 -5.47 6.25
N LEU A 90 13.46 -4.40 5.70
CA LEU A 90 13.71 -4.29 4.26
C LEU A 90 14.73 -5.33 3.77
N LEU A 91 15.81 -5.55 4.52
CA LEU A 91 16.82 -6.55 4.18
C LEU A 91 16.28 -7.99 4.34
N ASP A 92 15.54 -8.27 5.41
CA ASP A 92 14.88 -9.57 5.60
C ASP A 92 13.84 -9.83 4.50
N LEU A 93 13.10 -8.80 4.08
CA LEU A 93 12.18 -8.91 2.94
C LEU A 93 12.94 -9.21 1.64
N LYS A 94 14.04 -8.49 1.36
CA LYS A 94 14.86 -8.77 0.17
C LYS A 94 15.40 -10.20 0.20
N ALA A 95 15.96 -10.63 1.33
CA ALA A 95 16.46 -11.98 1.50
C ALA A 95 15.37 -13.03 1.28
N PHE A 96 14.14 -12.79 1.75
CA PHE A 96 13.01 -13.67 1.48
C PHE A 96 12.63 -13.69 0.00
N LEU A 97 12.52 -12.53 -0.66
CA LEU A 97 12.22 -12.44 -2.10
C LEU A 97 13.25 -13.18 -2.96
N ASP A 98 14.53 -13.18 -2.55
CA ASP A 98 15.60 -13.91 -3.23
C ASP A 98 15.46 -15.44 -3.14
N THR A 99 14.65 -15.95 -2.20
CA THR A 99 14.35 -17.39 -2.10
C THR A 99 13.16 -17.84 -2.97
N LEU A 100 12.39 -16.88 -3.50
CA LEU A 100 11.18 -17.17 -4.27
C LEU A 100 11.51 -17.61 -5.71
N PRO A 101 10.57 -18.28 -6.41
CA PRO A 101 10.75 -18.67 -7.80
C PRO A 101 11.06 -17.50 -8.73
N SER A 102 11.85 -17.75 -9.76
CA SER A 102 12.15 -16.78 -10.82
C SER A 102 11.12 -16.83 -11.94
N SER A 103 10.74 -15.69 -12.49
CA SER A 103 9.91 -15.58 -13.70
C SER A 103 10.65 -14.79 -14.77
N SER A 104 10.70 -15.31 -15.99
CA SER A 104 11.24 -14.59 -17.15
C SER A 104 10.22 -13.65 -17.81
N ASN A 105 9.12 -13.31 -17.12
CA ASN A 105 8.11 -12.41 -17.65
C ASN A 105 8.69 -10.99 -17.80
N ASN A 106 8.71 -10.47 -19.02
CA ASN A 106 9.12 -9.10 -19.30
C ASN A 106 7.89 -8.19 -19.28
N ALA A 107 7.50 -7.72 -18.08
CA ALA A 107 6.37 -6.82 -17.92
C ALA A 107 6.58 -5.53 -18.75
N ALA A 108 5.54 -5.11 -19.47
CA ALA A 108 5.60 -3.93 -20.32
C ALA A 108 5.77 -2.62 -19.51
N ASP A 109 6.29 -1.58 -20.17
CA ASP A 109 6.37 -0.24 -19.59
C ASP A 109 4.97 0.38 -19.40
N HIS A 110 4.83 1.26 -18.39
CA HIS A 110 3.59 2.00 -18.16
C HIS A 110 3.17 2.83 -19.39
N GLN A 111 1.87 2.91 -19.64
CA GLN A 111 1.27 3.69 -20.73
C GLN A 111 0.57 4.92 -20.14
N LEU A 112 1.36 5.89 -19.67
CA LEU A 112 0.85 7.10 -19.02
C LEU A 112 0.57 8.22 -20.02
N ALA A 113 -0.53 8.93 -19.81
CA ALA A 113 -0.89 10.08 -20.63
C ALA A 113 0.06 11.27 -20.38
N LEU A 114 0.22 12.15 -21.37
CA LEU A 114 0.85 13.44 -21.13
C LEU A 114 -0.01 14.29 -20.18
N PRO A 115 0.58 15.07 -19.25
CA PRO A 115 2.02 15.25 -19.03
C PRO A 115 2.65 14.23 -18.05
N TYR A 116 1.90 13.26 -17.52
CA TYR A 116 2.34 12.35 -16.46
C TYR A 116 3.48 11.41 -16.87
N SER A 117 3.64 11.14 -18.18
CA SER A 117 4.79 10.39 -18.71
C SER A 117 6.15 11.11 -18.54
N ILE A 118 6.16 12.40 -18.22
CA ILE A 118 7.39 13.20 -18.02
C ILE A 118 7.92 13.01 -16.58
N ARG A 119 8.75 11.98 -16.39
CA ARG A 119 9.31 11.59 -15.06
C ARG A 119 10.11 12.68 -14.32
N ARG A 120 10.58 13.75 -14.99
CA ARG A 120 11.36 14.83 -14.34
C ARG A 120 10.58 15.54 -13.23
N GLY A 121 9.25 15.66 -13.38
CA GLY A 121 8.39 16.27 -12.36
C GLY A 121 8.36 15.49 -11.03
N LEU A 122 8.66 14.19 -11.05
CA LEU A 122 8.62 13.34 -9.86
C LEU A 122 9.65 13.72 -8.81
N GLY A 123 10.81 14.27 -9.21
CA GLY A 123 11.81 14.73 -8.24
C GLY A 123 11.29 15.88 -7.37
N LEU A 124 10.59 16.84 -7.99
CA LEU A 124 9.93 17.94 -7.28
C LEU A 124 8.77 17.44 -6.42
N TRP A 125 7.97 16.51 -6.97
CA TRP A 125 6.89 15.86 -6.22
C TRP A 125 7.44 15.19 -4.94
N LYS A 126 8.51 14.38 -5.05
CA LYS A 126 9.13 13.72 -3.89
C LYS A 126 9.66 14.71 -2.86
N ARG A 127 10.27 15.81 -3.29
CA ARG A 127 10.74 16.85 -2.36
C ARG A 127 9.61 17.40 -1.49
N LYS A 128 8.39 17.47 -2.02
CA LYS A 128 7.20 17.96 -1.31
C LYS A 128 6.54 16.88 -0.44
N TYR A 129 6.41 15.64 -0.93
CA TYR A 129 5.57 14.61 -0.29
C TYR A 129 6.32 13.48 0.40
N LEU A 130 7.54 13.13 -0.03
CA LEU A 130 8.25 11.96 0.51
C LEU A 130 8.47 12.11 2.01
N LYS A 131 9.05 13.23 2.47
CA LYS A 131 9.30 13.44 3.90
C LYS A 131 8.14 14.08 4.66
N ARG A 132 6.92 14.03 4.12
CA ARG A 132 5.78 14.66 4.77
C ARG A 132 5.35 13.78 5.94
N GLU A 133 5.64 14.23 7.15
CA GLU A 133 5.25 13.52 8.36
C GLU A 133 3.74 13.65 8.58
N ILE A 134 3.10 12.52 8.89
CA ILE A 134 1.79 12.54 9.53
C ILE A 134 1.99 13.26 10.86
N PRO A 135 1.20 14.30 11.18
CA PRO A 135 1.32 15.03 12.44
C PRO A 135 1.42 14.06 13.62
N ALA A 136 2.24 14.43 14.61
CA ALA A 136 2.35 13.66 15.84
C ALA A 136 0.94 13.52 16.45
N LEU A 137 0.38 12.33 16.35
CA LEU A 137 -0.91 12.02 16.93
C LEU A 137 -0.68 11.85 18.44
N ASN A 138 -1.57 12.41 19.25
CA ASN A 138 -1.49 12.30 20.71
C ASN A 138 -1.90 10.89 21.17
N VAL A 139 -1.09 9.89 20.79
CA VAL A 139 -1.30 8.47 21.02
C VAL A 139 -0.24 8.00 22.02
N PRO A 140 -0.61 7.28 23.09
CA PRO A 140 0.36 6.72 24.03
C PRO A 140 1.43 5.86 23.33
N SER A 141 2.65 5.87 23.86
CA SER A 141 3.73 4.99 23.40
C SER A 141 3.73 3.71 24.23
N THR A 142 2.86 2.76 23.87
CA THR A 142 2.93 1.37 24.36
C THR A 142 3.50 0.48 23.24
N PRO A 143 4.14 -0.66 23.57
CA PRO A 143 4.70 -1.56 22.56
C PRO A 143 3.68 -2.01 21.50
N GLU A 144 2.45 -2.27 21.90
CA GLU A 144 1.35 -2.63 21.01
C GLU A 144 0.98 -1.49 20.05
N LEU A 145 0.81 -0.27 20.55
CA LEU A 145 0.47 0.89 19.72
C LEU A 145 1.63 1.30 18.81
N GLU A 146 2.88 1.11 19.23
CA GLU A 146 4.06 1.30 18.39
C GLU A 146 4.11 0.27 17.26
N ARG A 147 3.80 -1.00 17.55
CA ARG A 147 3.71 -2.05 16.54
C ARG A 147 2.59 -1.78 15.53
N GLY A 148 1.40 -1.41 16.00
CA GLY A 148 0.28 -1.04 15.14
C GLY A 148 0.59 0.18 14.28
N ARG A 149 1.19 1.22 14.87
CA ARG A 149 1.65 2.41 14.16
C ARG A 149 2.64 2.05 13.05
N TYR A 150 3.60 1.17 13.35
CA TYR A 150 4.60 0.70 12.40
C TYR A 150 3.93 0.02 11.20
N LEU A 151 3.06 -0.97 11.46
CA LEU A 151 2.35 -1.73 10.43
C LEU A 151 1.47 -0.81 9.56
N VAL A 152 0.63 0.01 10.18
CA VAL A 152 -0.34 0.87 9.48
C VAL A 152 0.32 1.97 8.63
N ARG A 153 1.40 2.59 9.15
CA ARG A 153 2.08 3.69 8.44
C ARG A 153 3.10 3.19 7.43
N GLY A 154 3.77 2.08 7.74
CA GLY A 154 4.87 1.53 6.97
C GLY A 154 4.44 0.36 6.07
N PRO A 155 4.72 -0.90 6.45
CA PRO A 155 4.51 -2.06 5.59
C PRO A 155 3.10 -2.16 4.99
N ALA A 156 2.05 -2.08 5.79
CA ALA A 156 0.67 -2.29 5.33
C ALA A 156 0.07 -1.08 4.60
N HIS A 157 0.80 0.05 4.58
CA HIS A 157 0.52 1.23 3.78
C HIS A 157 -0.97 1.65 3.76
N CYS A 158 -1.70 1.53 4.86
CA CYS A 158 -3.15 1.76 4.89
C CYS A 158 -3.49 3.20 4.45
N GLY A 159 -2.60 4.15 4.78
CA GLY A 159 -2.73 5.54 4.36
C GLY A 159 -2.52 5.80 2.86
N ALA A 160 -2.07 4.83 2.07
CA ALA A 160 -1.98 4.98 0.62
C ALA A 160 -3.37 5.05 -0.02
N CYS A 161 -4.35 4.32 0.54
CA CYS A 161 -5.72 4.26 0.03
C CYS A 161 -6.66 5.09 0.91
N HIS A 162 -6.58 4.95 2.24
CA HIS A 162 -7.53 5.57 3.17
C HIS A 162 -7.24 7.04 3.50
N THR A 163 -6.36 7.73 2.78
CA THR A 163 -6.06 9.15 3.02
C THR A 163 -6.33 9.97 1.77
N PRO A 164 -7.09 11.08 1.86
CA PRO A 164 -7.41 11.87 0.69
C PRO A 164 -6.13 12.53 0.13
N ARG A 165 -6.15 12.85 -1.15
CA ARG A 165 -5.00 13.42 -1.87
C ARG A 165 -5.30 14.83 -2.34
N ASP A 166 -4.27 15.65 -2.45
CA ASP A 166 -4.38 16.96 -3.09
C ASP A 166 -4.38 16.84 -4.62
N ALA A 167 -4.55 17.98 -5.32
CA ALA A 167 -4.59 18.04 -6.77
C ALA A 167 -3.31 17.55 -7.48
N PHE A 168 -2.21 17.33 -6.75
CA PHE A 168 -0.96 16.79 -7.28
C PHE A 168 -0.77 15.30 -6.91
N GLY A 169 -1.82 14.64 -6.39
CA GLY A 169 -1.83 13.23 -6.04
C GLY A 169 -1.08 12.88 -4.74
N GLY A 170 -0.63 13.89 -3.97
CA GLY A 170 0.03 13.66 -2.69
C GLY A 170 -0.97 13.54 -1.54
N VAL A 171 -0.73 12.62 -0.60
CA VAL A 171 -1.62 12.42 0.55
C VAL A 171 -1.67 13.65 1.47
N LEU A 172 -2.87 13.96 1.96
CA LEU A 172 -3.13 15.01 2.93
C LEU A 172 -2.85 14.48 4.34
N ALA A 173 -1.64 14.75 4.84
CA ALA A 173 -1.14 14.20 6.11
C ALA A 173 -2.01 14.55 7.34
N ASP A 174 -2.68 15.70 7.33
CA ASP A 174 -3.64 16.17 8.35
C ASP A 174 -5.02 15.49 8.27
N ARG A 175 -5.23 14.67 7.23
CA ARG A 175 -6.44 13.87 6.98
C ARG A 175 -6.12 12.37 6.97
N PHE A 176 -5.04 11.98 7.63
CA PHE A 176 -4.55 10.61 7.65
C PHE A 176 -5.67 9.64 8.05
N LEU A 177 -5.94 8.66 7.18
CA LEU A 177 -6.95 7.60 7.34
C LEU A 177 -8.43 8.04 7.30
N ALA A 178 -8.70 9.30 6.93
CA ALA A 178 -10.06 9.86 6.88
C ALA A 178 -10.90 9.41 5.65
N GLY A 179 -10.45 8.40 4.90
CA GLY A 179 -11.09 7.96 3.65
C GLY A 179 -10.68 8.81 2.44
N ALA A 180 -10.99 8.34 1.24
CA ALA A 180 -10.63 9.00 -0.01
C ALA A 180 -11.56 8.58 -1.16
N ASP A 181 -11.50 9.32 -2.27
CA ASP A 181 -12.05 8.83 -3.54
C ASP A 181 -11.05 7.83 -4.15
N SER A 182 -11.55 6.72 -4.68
CA SER A 182 -10.71 5.74 -5.38
C SER A 182 -10.10 6.34 -6.63
N LEU A 183 -8.83 5.99 -6.88
CA LEU A 183 -8.12 6.31 -8.13
C LEU A 183 -8.09 5.13 -9.11
N GLU A 184 -8.59 3.97 -8.68
CA GLU A 184 -8.74 2.77 -9.49
C GLU A 184 -10.02 2.89 -10.31
N ILE A 185 -9.92 2.67 -11.62
CA ILE A 185 -11.07 2.70 -12.52
C ILE A 185 -11.47 1.26 -12.81
N GLU A 186 -12.62 0.82 -12.31
CA GLU A 186 -13.16 -0.50 -12.64
C GLU A 186 -13.43 -0.59 -14.16
N PRO A 187 -13.08 -1.72 -14.82
CA PRO A 187 -13.36 -1.90 -16.24
C PRO A 187 -14.86 -1.73 -16.56
N GLY A 188 -15.20 -0.69 -17.33
CA GLY A 188 -16.58 -0.40 -17.74
C GLY A 188 -17.39 0.49 -16.77
N ALA A 189 -16.79 0.97 -15.68
CA ALA A 189 -17.41 1.98 -14.83
C ALA A 189 -17.39 3.38 -15.47
N ASP A 190 -18.44 4.15 -15.21
CA ASP A 190 -18.47 5.58 -15.51
C ASP A 190 -17.40 6.28 -14.65
N THR A 191 -16.53 7.08 -15.28
CA THR A 191 -15.46 7.81 -14.59
C THR A 191 -16.00 8.87 -13.62
N ASP A 192 -17.29 9.17 -13.69
CA ASP A 192 -17.95 10.21 -12.90
C ASP A 192 -18.39 9.75 -11.49
N SER A 193 -18.28 8.44 -11.17
CA SER A 193 -18.51 7.92 -9.80
C SER A 193 -17.31 7.15 -9.27
N ALA A 194 -16.34 7.86 -8.70
CA ALA A 194 -15.25 7.21 -7.96
C ALA A 194 -15.85 6.41 -6.79
N SER A 195 -15.55 5.10 -6.74
CA SER A 195 -15.83 4.29 -5.54
C SER A 195 -15.15 4.93 -4.33
N ARG A 196 -15.85 5.04 -3.20
CA ARG A 196 -15.30 5.67 -2.01
C ARG A 196 -14.50 4.66 -1.19
N ILE A 197 -13.25 5.01 -0.87
CA ILE A 197 -12.43 4.31 0.12
C ILE A 197 -12.85 4.80 1.52
N PRO A 198 -13.27 3.91 2.43
CA PRO A 198 -13.93 4.31 3.67
C PRO A 198 -12.96 5.00 4.65
N ASN A 199 -13.54 5.80 5.55
CA ASN A 199 -12.83 6.36 6.70
C ASN A 199 -12.55 5.27 7.74
N ILE A 200 -11.29 5.11 8.15
CA ILE A 200 -10.88 4.13 9.15
C ILE A 200 -10.32 4.78 10.43
N THR A 201 -10.62 6.06 10.64
CA THR A 201 -10.44 6.72 11.95
C THR A 201 -11.62 6.39 12.88
N PRO A 202 -11.50 6.56 14.21
CA PRO A 202 -12.60 6.31 15.15
C PRO A 202 -13.61 7.47 15.17
N HIS A 203 -14.01 7.94 13.98
CA HIS A 203 -15.07 8.92 13.77
C HIS A 203 -16.40 8.21 13.47
N ASP A 204 -17.53 8.91 13.63
CA ASP A 204 -18.89 8.37 13.48
C ASP A 204 -19.22 7.94 12.03
N ASP A 205 -18.55 8.54 11.04
CA ASP A 205 -18.61 8.11 9.63
C ASP A 205 -17.47 7.15 9.25
N GLY A 206 -16.75 6.63 10.25
CA GLY A 206 -15.69 5.63 10.12
C GLY A 206 -15.94 4.46 11.09
N ILE A 207 -14.89 4.02 11.80
CA ILE A 207 -14.94 2.80 12.64
C ILE A 207 -15.17 3.09 14.12
N SER A 208 -15.86 4.18 14.50
CA SER A 208 -16.10 4.50 15.91
C SER A 208 -16.92 3.41 16.62
N SER A 209 -17.92 2.84 15.94
CA SER A 209 -18.80 1.79 16.45
C SER A 209 -18.14 0.41 16.55
N TRP A 210 -17.06 0.16 15.81
CA TRP A 210 -16.37 -1.12 15.79
C TRP A 210 -15.48 -1.27 17.04
N SER A 211 -15.51 -2.45 17.66
CA SER A 211 -14.56 -2.81 18.71
C SER A 211 -13.19 -3.14 18.11
N GLN A 212 -12.15 -3.20 18.95
CA GLN A 212 -10.82 -3.64 18.48
C GLN A 212 -10.85 -5.09 17.99
N SER A 213 -11.63 -5.96 18.64
CA SER A 213 -11.82 -7.35 18.21
C SER A 213 -12.53 -7.43 16.87
N ASP A 214 -13.50 -6.56 16.61
CA ASP A 214 -14.18 -6.55 15.31
C ASP A 214 -13.20 -6.19 14.20
N ILE A 215 -12.41 -5.13 14.38
CA ILE A 215 -11.39 -4.74 13.39
C ILE A 215 -10.39 -5.88 13.15
N ALA A 216 -9.88 -6.50 14.21
CA ALA A 216 -8.92 -7.60 14.08
C ALA A 216 -9.55 -8.81 13.36
N TYR A 217 -10.81 -9.12 13.66
CA TYR A 217 -11.56 -10.19 13.01
C TYR A 217 -11.87 -9.88 11.54
N SER A 218 -12.20 -8.63 11.20
CA SER A 218 -12.41 -8.22 9.81
C SER A 218 -11.13 -8.33 8.98
N LEU A 219 -9.97 -7.97 9.56
CA LEU A 219 -8.68 -8.17 8.91
C LEU A 219 -8.30 -9.65 8.76
N GLU A 220 -8.87 -10.54 9.57
CA GLU A 220 -8.67 -11.99 9.47
C GLU A 220 -9.63 -12.66 8.49
N SER A 221 -10.90 -12.26 8.49
CA SER A 221 -12.00 -12.98 7.85
C SER A 221 -12.53 -12.33 6.57
N GLY A 222 -12.31 -11.02 6.39
CA GLY A 222 -12.91 -10.24 5.30
C GLY A 222 -14.34 -9.77 5.54
N PHE A 223 -14.91 -10.03 6.73
CA PHE A 223 -16.25 -9.60 7.08
C PHE A 223 -16.26 -8.44 8.08
N ASP A 224 -17.12 -7.45 7.85
CA ASP A 224 -17.41 -6.40 8.80
C ASP A 224 -18.33 -6.88 9.95
N PRO A 225 -18.61 -6.06 10.99
CA PRO A 225 -19.48 -6.44 12.11
C PRO A 225 -20.92 -6.79 11.71
N ASP A 226 -21.38 -6.30 10.56
CA ASP A 226 -22.71 -6.55 10.01
C ASP A 226 -22.71 -7.77 9.04
N PHE A 227 -21.57 -8.48 8.95
CA PHE A 227 -21.31 -9.62 8.08
C PHE A 227 -21.32 -9.30 6.57
N ASP A 228 -21.12 -8.03 6.20
CA ASP A 228 -20.83 -7.68 4.82
C ASP A 228 -19.35 -7.97 4.49
N SER A 229 -19.08 -8.39 3.26
CA SER A 229 -17.73 -8.75 2.81
C SER A 229 -17.01 -7.53 2.22
N PHE A 230 -15.70 -7.43 2.46
CA PHE A 230 -14.87 -6.48 1.74
C PHE A 230 -14.91 -6.73 0.22
N GLY A 231 -14.88 -5.65 -0.56
CA GLY A 231 -14.90 -5.69 -2.02
C GLY A 231 -13.73 -4.94 -2.66
N GLY A 232 -13.59 -5.10 -3.97
CA GLY A 232 -12.53 -4.45 -4.76
C GLY A 232 -11.13 -4.83 -4.28
N SER A 233 -10.19 -3.88 -4.40
CA SER A 233 -8.79 -4.07 -4.01
C SER A 233 -8.56 -4.33 -2.51
N MET A 234 -9.54 -4.03 -1.65
CA MET A 234 -9.45 -4.34 -0.22
C MET A 234 -9.45 -5.85 0.06
N VAL A 235 -10.02 -6.68 -0.82
CA VAL A 235 -9.97 -8.15 -0.69
C VAL A 235 -8.53 -8.64 -0.61
N HIS A 236 -7.68 -8.22 -1.56
CA HIS A 236 -6.28 -8.62 -1.57
C HIS A 236 -5.48 -8.08 -0.38
N VAL A 237 -5.83 -6.88 0.11
CA VAL A 237 -5.23 -6.36 1.34
C VAL A 237 -5.60 -7.27 2.51
N GLN A 238 -6.86 -7.63 2.64
CA GLN A 238 -7.31 -8.49 3.72
C GLN A 238 -6.72 -9.91 3.65
N GLU A 239 -6.65 -10.52 2.47
CA GLU A 239 -6.00 -11.84 2.30
C GLU A 239 -4.57 -11.84 2.86
N ASN A 240 -3.81 -10.77 2.61
CA ASN A 240 -2.49 -10.61 3.23
C ASN A 240 -2.55 -10.41 4.75
N MET A 241 -3.51 -9.62 5.25
CA MET A 241 -3.65 -9.36 6.68
C MET A 241 -4.05 -10.63 7.45
N ALA A 242 -4.79 -11.54 6.82
CA ALA A 242 -5.12 -12.85 7.36
C ALA A 242 -3.88 -13.73 7.57
N MET A 243 -2.82 -13.51 6.79
CA MET A 243 -1.54 -14.21 6.93
C MET A 243 -0.63 -13.64 8.03
N LEU A 244 -0.99 -12.52 8.65
CA LEU A 244 -0.24 -11.97 9.78
C LEU A 244 -0.49 -12.77 11.07
N PRO A 245 0.44 -12.71 12.04
CA PRO A 245 0.16 -13.17 13.38
C PRO A 245 -1.03 -12.41 14.00
N ALA A 246 -1.81 -13.06 14.86
CA ALA A 246 -3.00 -12.45 15.47
C ALA A 246 -2.64 -11.20 16.29
N GLU A 247 -1.46 -11.18 16.92
CA GLU A 247 -0.94 -10.02 17.66
C GLU A 247 -0.68 -8.81 16.77
N ASP A 248 -0.31 -9.01 15.50
CA ASP A 248 -0.10 -7.92 14.55
C ASP A 248 -1.44 -7.32 14.11
N ARG A 249 -2.45 -8.16 13.86
CA ARG A 249 -3.83 -7.70 13.59
C ARG A 249 -4.41 -6.94 14.79
N ALA A 250 -4.21 -7.45 16.00
CA ALA A 250 -4.62 -6.78 17.23
C ALA A 250 -3.92 -5.41 17.41
N ALA A 251 -2.61 -5.35 17.17
CA ALA A 251 -1.85 -4.10 17.24
C ALA A 251 -2.35 -3.05 16.22
N ILE A 252 -2.66 -3.48 14.99
CA ILE A 252 -3.30 -2.61 13.96
C ILE A 252 -4.62 -2.07 14.50
N ALA A 253 -5.51 -2.93 15.00
CA ALA A 253 -6.81 -2.54 15.54
C ALA A 253 -6.68 -1.55 16.72
N ALA A 254 -5.78 -1.85 17.67
CA ALA A 254 -5.51 -0.98 18.81
C ALA A 254 -5.02 0.41 18.36
N TYR A 255 -4.10 0.45 17.39
CA TYR A 255 -3.61 1.72 16.85
C TYR A 255 -4.71 2.51 16.14
N LEU A 256 -5.52 1.87 15.29
CA LEU A 256 -6.65 2.53 14.60
C LEU A 256 -7.70 3.10 15.56
N LYS A 257 -7.96 2.44 16.71
CA LYS A 257 -8.85 3.01 17.75
C LYS A 257 -8.20 4.12 18.56
N SER A 258 -6.87 4.24 18.55
CA SER A 258 -6.14 5.23 19.35
C SER A 258 -5.94 6.58 18.65
N ILE A 259 -6.01 6.62 17.31
CA ILE A 259 -5.78 7.85 16.56
C ILE A 259 -6.97 8.83 16.70
N PRO A 260 -6.77 10.14 16.45
CA PRO A 260 -7.87 11.10 16.45
C PRO A 260 -8.95 10.74 15.44
N ALA A 261 -10.21 10.97 15.83
CA ALA A 261 -11.35 10.91 14.93
C ALA A 261 -11.29 12.08 13.93
N ILE A 262 -11.36 11.79 12.63
CA ILE A 262 -11.35 12.80 11.57
C ILE A 262 -12.53 12.50 10.64
N PRO A 263 -13.46 13.45 10.39
CA PRO A 263 -14.59 13.22 9.47
C PRO A 263 -14.11 13.07 8.03
N SER A 264 -14.82 12.30 7.18
CA SER A 264 -14.43 12.11 5.77
C SER A 264 -14.49 13.40 4.96
N ASN A 265 -15.55 14.20 5.16
CA ASN A 265 -15.76 15.47 4.49
C ASN A 265 -15.62 16.63 5.50
N GLN A 266 -15.07 17.76 5.07
CA GLN A 266 -15.22 19.04 5.79
C GLN A 266 -16.48 19.71 5.22
N ASN A 267 -17.59 19.64 5.93
CA ASN A 267 -18.70 20.59 5.71
C ASN A 267 -18.34 21.93 6.35
#